data_AF-A0A946XL87-F1
#
_entry.id   AF-A0A946XL87-F1
#
_cell.length_a   1.000
_cell.length_b   1.000
_cell.length_c   1.000
_cell.angle_alpha   90.00
_cell.angle_beta   90.00
_cell.angle_gamma   90.00
#
_symmetry.space_group_name_H-M   'P 1'
#
loop_
_entity.id
_entity.type
_entity.pdbx_description
1 polymer ?
#
loop_
_entity_poly.entity_id
_entity_poly.type
_entity_poly.pdbx_seq_one_letter_code
_entity_poly.pdbx_strand_id
1 'polypeptide(L)'
;MQVQRYFTTKDSGPYAGIEFRTTSSEIRNPDGSLVFSHDSIDVPADWSQVACDVLAQKYFRKAGIPAAAKKIEENDVPSWLWRSVPDEKKLAKLPEDEQYRGENSAQEVFHRLAGTWTYWGWKGGYFDSEEDALAYYEEMSHMLCKQMCAPNSPQWFNTGLYWAYGIDGPSQGHHFVDFQSGELVRSKSSYEHPQPHACFIQSIDDDLVNSGGIMDLWVREARLFKYGSGTGTNFSNLRGENEPLSGGGKSSGVMSFLKIGDRAAGAIKSGGTTRRAAKMVILDADHPDIENFINWKVREEQKVAALVAGSKAAEHHLNNVM
;
A
#
# COMPACT_ATOMS: atom_id res chain seq x y z
N MET A 1 -0.76 -28.56 -6.42
CA MET A 1 -1.27 -28.42 -5.04
C MET A 1 -2.75 -28.77 -5.04
N GLN A 2 -3.10 -29.81 -4.28
CA GLN A 2 -4.49 -30.13 -3.96
C GLN A 2 -5.00 -29.18 -2.87
N VAL A 3 -6.21 -28.67 -3.05
CA VAL A 3 -6.83 -27.72 -2.12
C VAL A 3 -8.10 -28.31 -1.55
N GLN A 4 -8.02 -28.73 -0.29
CA GLN A 4 -9.18 -29.23 0.44
C GLN A 4 -10.07 -28.06 0.88
N ARG A 5 -11.38 -28.22 0.68
CA ARG A 5 -12.40 -27.28 1.15
C ARG A 5 -12.73 -27.54 2.60
N TYR A 6 -12.69 -26.50 3.43
CA TYR A 6 -13.06 -26.55 4.84
C TYR A 6 -14.25 -25.66 5.17
N PHE A 7 -14.38 -24.52 4.48
CA PHE A 7 -15.39 -23.50 4.77
C PHE A 7 -16.46 -23.37 3.68
N THR A 8 -16.15 -23.86 2.48
CA THR A 8 -17.01 -23.74 1.29
C THR A 8 -17.43 -25.11 0.77
N THR A 9 -18.50 -25.13 -0.02
CA THR A 9 -18.91 -26.32 -0.78
C THR A 9 -18.95 -25.98 -2.27
N LYS A 10 -18.83 -26.99 -3.14
CA LYS A 10 -18.84 -26.81 -4.60
C LYS A 10 -20.09 -26.08 -5.11
N ASP A 11 -21.23 -26.33 -4.47
CA ASP A 11 -22.52 -25.87 -4.97
C ASP A 11 -22.96 -24.51 -4.41
N SER A 12 -22.32 -24.04 -3.34
CA SER A 12 -22.80 -22.90 -2.54
C SER A 12 -21.99 -21.61 -2.71
N GLY A 13 -20.80 -21.70 -3.32
CA GLY A 13 -19.89 -20.57 -3.50
C GLY A 13 -19.24 -20.08 -2.19
N PRO A 14 -18.45 -18.98 -2.24
CA PRO A 14 -17.62 -18.53 -1.13
C PRO A 14 -18.41 -17.90 0.04
N TYR A 15 -19.62 -17.39 -0.23
CA TYR A 15 -20.38 -16.59 0.74
C TYR A 15 -21.65 -17.27 1.25
N ALA A 16 -21.78 -18.59 1.04
CA ALA A 16 -22.93 -19.36 1.48
C ALA A 16 -23.20 -19.18 2.98
N GLY A 17 -24.45 -18.87 3.34
CA GLY A 17 -24.85 -18.67 4.73
C GLY A 17 -24.29 -17.41 5.40
N ILE A 18 -23.67 -16.50 4.63
CA ILE A 18 -23.20 -15.20 5.13
C ILE A 18 -24.21 -14.14 4.70
N GLU A 19 -24.84 -13.48 5.67
CA GLU A 19 -25.69 -12.33 5.41
C GLU A 19 -24.85 -11.09 5.12
N PHE A 20 -25.31 -10.26 4.18
CA PHE A 20 -24.73 -8.96 3.87
C PHE A 20 -25.74 -7.86 4.21
N ARG A 21 -25.23 -6.71 4.64
CA ARG A 21 -26.03 -5.50 4.88
C ARG A 21 -25.41 -4.32 4.17
N THR A 22 -26.27 -3.41 3.72
CA THR A 22 -25.85 -2.11 3.21
C THR A 22 -25.71 -1.13 4.38
N THR A 23 -24.62 -0.36 4.41
CA THR A 23 -24.36 0.66 5.43
C THR A 23 -23.69 1.89 4.80
N SER A 24 -23.34 2.89 5.61
CA SER A 24 -22.56 4.06 5.19
C SER A 24 -21.36 4.24 6.10
N SER A 25 -20.34 4.95 5.62
CA SER A 25 -19.16 5.35 6.39
C SER A 25 -19.00 6.86 6.32
N GLU A 26 -19.18 7.55 7.44
CA GLU A 26 -18.96 8.99 7.56
C GLU A 26 -17.80 9.31 8.50
N ILE A 27 -17.01 10.32 8.16
CA ILE A 27 -16.07 10.96 9.08
C ILE A 27 -16.47 12.42 9.23
N ARG A 28 -16.52 12.88 10.48
CA ARG A 28 -16.72 14.28 10.82
C ARG A 28 -15.52 14.80 11.60
N ASN A 29 -15.19 16.07 11.36
CA ASN A 29 -14.27 16.82 12.20
C ASN A 29 -14.91 17.05 13.60
N PRO A 30 -14.11 17.45 14.62
CA PRO A 30 -14.65 17.82 15.92
C PRO A 30 -15.70 18.94 15.89
N ASP A 31 -15.67 19.80 14.85
CA ASP A 31 -16.66 20.84 14.60
C ASP A 31 -17.94 20.34 13.90
N GLY A 32 -18.04 19.03 13.62
CA GLY A 32 -19.17 18.39 12.97
C GLY A 32 -19.15 18.41 11.43
N SER A 33 -18.19 19.11 10.82
CA SER A 33 -18.06 19.18 9.35
C SER A 33 -17.63 17.84 8.76
N LEU A 34 -18.18 17.48 7.60
CA LEU A 34 -17.94 16.19 6.96
C LEU A 34 -16.56 16.17 6.27
N VAL A 35 -15.74 15.19 6.63
CA VAL A 35 -14.40 14.96 6.06
C VAL A 35 -14.46 13.92 4.93
N PHE A 36 -15.33 12.93 5.08
CA PHE A 36 -15.50 11.83 4.14
C PHE A 36 -16.90 11.25 4.32
N SER A 37 -17.58 10.95 3.21
CA SER A 37 -18.74 10.06 3.21
C SER A 37 -18.56 9.02 2.12
N HIS A 38 -18.97 7.80 2.41
CA HIS A 38 -19.26 6.79 1.42
C HIS A 38 -20.58 6.13 1.78
N ASP A 39 -21.59 6.43 0.97
CA ASP A 39 -22.92 5.89 1.14
C ASP A 39 -23.03 4.53 0.44
N SER A 40 -23.98 3.72 0.89
CA SER A 40 -24.39 2.47 0.24
C SER A 40 -23.22 1.49 0.01
N ILE A 41 -22.52 1.13 1.09
CA ILE A 41 -21.49 0.10 1.08
C ILE A 41 -22.05 -1.26 1.52
N ASP A 42 -21.78 -2.31 0.73
CA ASP A 42 -22.21 -3.66 1.03
C ASP A 42 -21.11 -4.43 1.78
N VAL A 43 -21.43 -4.90 2.98
CA VAL A 43 -20.49 -5.54 3.91
C VAL A 43 -21.15 -6.74 4.58
N PRO A 44 -20.38 -7.73 5.08
CA PRO A 44 -20.96 -8.82 5.87
C PRO A 44 -21.69 -8.27 7.10
N ALA A 45 -22.88 -8.80 7.39
CA ALA A 45 -23.76 -8.28 8.44
C ALA A 45 -23.10 -8.29 9.83
N ASP A 46 -22.28 -9.30 10.10
CA ASP A 46 -21.54 -9.49 11.36
C ASP A 46 -20.39 -8.48 11.56
N TRP A 47 -20.01 -7.71 10.54
CA TRP A 47 -18.91 -6.74 10.67
C TRP A 47 -19.32 -5.56 11.56
N SER A 48 -18.45 -5.23 12.51
CA SER A 48 -18.57 -4.00 13.30
C SER A 48 -18.52 -2.76 12.42
N GLN A 49 -19.20 -1.69 12.82
CA GLN A 49 -19.17 -0.42 12.08
C GLN A 49 -17.74 0.10 11.87
N VAL A 50 -16.86 -0.05 12.86
CA VAL A 50 -15.44 0.34 12.76
C VAL A 50 -14.73 -0.42 11.64
N ALA A 51 -15.01 -1.71 11.45
CA ALA A 51 -14.43 -2.49 10.37
C ALA A 51 -14.93 -2.00 8.99
N CYS A 52 -16.22 -1.68 8.89
CA CYS A 52 -16.84 -1.11 7.69
C CYS A 52 -16.20 0.26 7.35
N ASP A 53 -16.05 1.13 8.34
CA ASP A 53 -15.44 2.44 8.19
C ASP A 53 -13.98 2.33 7.74
N VAL A 54 -13.21 1.42 8.34
CA VAL A 54 -11.80 1.19 7.94
C VAL A 54 -11.71 0.66 6.51
N LEU A 55 -12.59 -0.28 6.12
CA LEU A 55 -12.67 -0.80 4.75
C LEU A 55 -12.93 0.34 3.76
N ALA A 56 -14.00 1.09 3.96
CA ALA A 56 -14.40 2.17 3.07
C ALA A 56 -13.37 3.30 2.97
N GLN A 57 -12.74 3.67 4.09
CA GLN A 57 -11.81 4.79 4.11
C GLN A 57 -10.41 4.45 3.58
N LYS A 58 -9.94 3.23 3.86
CA LYS A 58 -8.54 2.85 3.64
C LYS A 58 -8.37 1.89 2.48
N TYR A 59 -9.28 0.95 2.29
CA TYR A 59 -9.05 -0.22 1.45
C TYR A 59 -9.88 -0.26 0.17
N PHE A 60 -11.06 0.38 0.16
CA PHE A 60 -11.78 0.64 -1.08
C PHE A 60 -10.96 1.52 -2.01
N ARG A 61 -10.80 1.06 -3.24
CA ARG A 61 -10.31 1.87 -4.34
C ARG A 61 -11.34 2.97 -4.59
N LYS A 62 -10.91 4.22 -4.44
CA LYS A 62 -11.83 5.38 -4.47
C LYS A 62 -12.30 5.79 -5.86
N ALA A 63 -11.53 5.49 -6.90
CA ALA A 63 -11.81 5.93 -8.26
C ALA A 63 -11.07 5.09 -9.31
N GLY A 64 -11.51 5.22 -10.57
CA GLY A 64 -10.88 4.65 -11.75
C GLY A 64 -11.27 3.19 -12.04
N ILE A 65 -12.25 2.64 -11.32
CA ILE A 65 -12.85 1.35 -11.69
C ILE A 65 -13.85 1.61 -12.82
N PRO A 66 -13.75 0.95 -13.97
CA PRO A 66 -14.69 1.14 -15.07
C PRO A 66 -16.09 0.65 -14.67
N ALA A 67 -17.13 1.44 -14.93
CA ALA A 67 -18.51 1.05 -14.68
C ALA A 67 -18.97 -0.13 -15.55
N ALA A 68 -18.29 -0.36 -16.68
CA ALA A 68 -18.47 -1.51 -17.54
C ALA A 68 -17.12 -2.15 -17.91
N ALA A 69 -16.98 -3.45 -17.65
CA ALA A 69 -15.81 -4.23 -17.98
C ALA A 69 -16.18 -5.44 -18.85
N LYS A 70 -15.18 -5.97 -19.56
CA LYS A 70 -15.26 -7.22 -20.32
C LYS A 70 -14.10 -8.12 -19.95
N LYS A 71 -14.30 -9.44 -20.02
CA LYS A 71 -13.25 -10.43 -19.81
C LYS A 71 -12.37 -10.55 -21.05
N ILE A 72 -11.08 -10.83 -20.86
CA ILE A 72 -10.15 -11.16 -21.93
C ILE A 72 -9.96 -12.67 -21.97
N GLU A 73 -10.23 -13.26 -23.11
CA GLU A 73 -10.01 -14.68 -23.34
C GLU A 73 -8.51 -15.00 -23.26
N GLU A 74 -8.18 -15.90 -22.34
CA GLU A 74 -6.86 -16.47 -22.14
C GLU A 74 -7.01 -17.99 -22.22
N ASN A 75 -6.68 -18.59 -23.36
CA ASN A 75 -6.97 -20.01 -23.65
C ASN A 75 -6.27 -20.99 -22.70
N ASP A 76 -5.21 -20.55 -22.03
CA ASP A 76 -4.46 -21.30 -21.03
C ASP A 76 -4.96 -21.06 -19.60
N VAL A 77 -6.04 -20.28 -19.42
CA VAL A 77 -6.63 -19.92 -18.14
C VAL A 77 -8.13 -20.28 -18.14
N PRO A 78 -8.67 -20.87 -17.06
CA PRO A 78 -10.09 -21.12 -16.92
C PRO A 78 -10.91 -19.85 -17.13
N SER A 79 -12.03 -19.96 -17.84
CA SER A 79 -12.81 -18.80 -18.28
C SER A 79 -13.35 -17.93 -17.13
N TRP A 80 -13.62 -18.55 -15.97
CA TRP A 80 -14.04 -17.83 -14.76
C TRP A 80 -12.90 -17.01 -14.13
N LEU A 81 -11.63 -17.34 -14.42
CA LEU A 81 -10.43 -16.71 -13.87
C LEU A 81 -9.79 -15.69 -14.82
N TRP A 82 -10.37 -15.50 -16.02
CA TRP A 82 -9.94 -14.48 -16.97
C TRP A 82 -9.93 -13.08 -16.34
N ARG A 83 -8.90 -12.30 -16.69
CA ARG A 83 -8.80 -10.90 -16.28
C ARG A 83 -9.86 -10.05 -16.98
N SER A 84 -10.18 -8.90 -16.37
CA SER A 84 -11.10 -7.93 -16.94
C SER A 84 -10.36 -6.70 -17.47
N VAL A 85 -10.95 -6.04 -18.46
CA VAL A 85 -10.54 -4.72 -18.95
C VAL A 85 -11.76 -3.81 -19.14
N PRO A 86 -11.58 -2.48 -19.16
CA PRO A 86 -12.64 -1.55 -19.53
C PRO A 86 -13.33 -1.96 -20.85
N ASP A 87 -14.66 -2.00 -20.85
CA ASP A 87 -15.43 -2.16 -22.08
C ASP A 87 -15.71 -0.79 -22.69
N GLU A 88 -14.74 -0.26 -23.43
CA GLU A 88 -14.78 1.08 -24.03
C GLU A 88 -16.07 1.36 -24.82
N LYS A 89 -16.64 0.34 -25.49
CA LYS A 89 -17.88 0.48 -26.26
C LYS A 89 -19.10 0.68 -25.38
N LYS A 90 -19.13 0.08 -24.18
CA LYS A 90 -20.21 0.29 -23.21
C LYS A 90 -19.98 1.57 -22.42
N LEU A 91 -18.74 1.85 -22.02
CA LEU A 91 -18.36 3.07 -21.32
C LEU A 91 -18.71 4.33 -22.14
N ALA A 92 -18.43 4.32 -23.45
CA ALA A 92 -18.76 5.44 -24.33
C ALA A 92 -20.27 5.74 -24.45
N LYS A 93 -21.15 4.87 -23.93
CA LYS A 93 -22.61 5.07 -23.88
C LYS A 93 -23.08 5.67 -22.56
N LEU A 94 -22.20 5.75 -21.57
CA LEU A 94 -22.48 6.33 -20.26
C LEU A 94 -22.05 7.80 -20.22
N PRO A 95 -22.72 8.65 -19.42
CA PRO A 95 -22.22 9.98 -19.07
C PRO A 95 -20.78 9.93 -18.57
N GLU A 96 -19.96 10.93 -18.88
CA GLU A 96 -18.52 10.95 -18.56
C GLU A 96 -18.24 10.77 -17.06
N ASP A 97 -19.09 11.36 -16.21
CA ASP A 97 -19.03 11.28 -14.75
C ASP A 97 -19.52 9.94 -14.17
N GLU A 98 -20.17 9.10 -14.98
CA GLU A 98 -20.64 7.76 -14.60
C GLU A 98 -19.76 6.63 -15.18
N GLN A 99 -18.79 6.95 -16.04
CA GLN A 99 -17.93 5.94 -16.67
C GLN A 99 -16.98 5.25 -15.67
N TYR A 100 -16.65 5.91 -14.57
CA TYR A 100 -15.73 5.39 -13.56
C TYR A 100 -16.27 5.59 -12.15
N ARG A 101 -15.95 4.63 -11.28
CA ARG A 101 -16.38 4.61 -9.88
C ARG A 101 -15.27 4.15 -8.93
N GLY A 102 -15.57 4.17 -7.63
CA GLY A 102 -14.82 3.45 -6.61
C GLY A 102 -15.49 2.12 -6.22
N GLU A 103 -14.81 1.27 -5.46
CA GLU A 103 -15.38 0.06 -4.85
C GLU A 103 -16.47 0.45 -3.83
N ASN A 104 -17.57 -0.29 -3.82
CA ASN A 104 -18.65 -0.09 -2.86
C ASN A 104 -19.10 -1.38 -2.17
N SER A 105 -18.46 -2.52 -2.46
CA SER A 105 -18.76 -3.78 -1.78
C SER A 105 -17.48 -4.46 -1.30
N ALA A 106 -17.53 -5.02 -0.09
CA ALA A 106 -16.46 -5.86 0.44
C ALA A 106 -16.16 -7.05 -0.48
N GLN A 107 -17.19 -7.56 -1.19
CA GLN A 107 -17.03 -8.67 -2.13
C GLN A 107 -16.13 -8.31 -3.30
N GLU A 108 -16.11 -7.05 -3.75
CA GLU A 108 -15.21 -6.58 -4.81
C GLU A 108 -13.75 -6.66 -4.35
N VAL A 109 -13.49 -6.25 -3.12
CA VAL A 109 -12.15 -6.32 -2.51
C VAL A 109 -11.71 -7.77 -2.38
N PHE A 110 -12.56 -8.66 -1.85
CA PHE A 110 -12.24 -10.07 -1.73
C PHE A 110 -12.00 -10.70 -3.10
N HIS A 111 -12.83 -10.37 -4.09
CA HIS A 111 -12.70 -10.86 -5.46
C HIS A 111 -11.36 -10.47 -6.07
N ARG A 112 -10.97 -9.19 -6.02
CA ARG A 112 -9.69 -8.79 -6.63
C ARG A 112 -8.49 -9.38 -5.90
N LEU A 113 -8.56 -9.58 -4.59
CA LEU A 113 -7.48 -10.20 -3.81
C LEU A 113 -7.38 -11.70 -4.12
N ALA A 114 -8.40 -12.47 -3.76
CA ALA A 114 -8.42 -13.92 -3.92
C ALA A 114 -8.31 -14.32 -5.39
N GLY A 115 -9.01 -13.62 -6.29
CA GLY A 115 -8.98 -13.89 -7.72
C GLY A 115 -7.60 -13.68 -8.33
N THR A 116 -6.89 -12.61 -7.96
CA THR A 116 -5.54 -12.36 -8.47
C THR A 116 -4.51 -13.34 -7.92
N TRP A 117 -4.59 -13.69 -6.64
CA TRP A 117 -3.72 -14.73 -6.08
C TRP A 117 -3.95 -16.07 -6.77
N THR A 118 -5.22 -16.41 -7.06
CA THR A 118 -5.57 -17.61 -7.80
C THR A 118 -5.04 -17.55 -9.23
N TYR A 119 -5.19 -16.42 -9.91
CA TYR A 119 -4.66 -16.20 -11.26
C TYR A 119 -3.14 -16.39 -11.31
N TRP A 120 -2.40 -15.79 -10.38
CA TRP A 120 -0.95 -15.99 -10.29
C TRP A 120 -0.58 -17.43 -9.97
N GLY A 121 -1.28 -18.08 -9.03
CA GLY A 121 -1.07 -19.49 -8.72
C GLY A 121 -1.33 -20.41 -9.92
N TRP A 122 -2.36 -20.11 -10.72
CA TRP A 122 -2.66 -20.83 -11.95
C TRP A 122 -1.55 -20.67 -12.99
N LYS A 123 -1.16 -19.43 -13.30
CA LYS A 123 -0.06 -19.14 -14.25
C LYS A 123 1.27 -19.74 -13.80
N GLY A 124 1.49 -19.82 -12.48
CA GLY A 124 2.65 -20.46 -11.87
C GLY A 124 2.60 -21.99 -11.82
N GLY A 125 1.51 -22.62 -12.25
CA GLY A 125 1.35 -24.08 -12.23
C GLY A 125 1.22 -24.66 -10.83
N TYR A 126 0.67 -23.90 -9.87
CA TYR A 126 0.62 -24.32 -8.47
C TYR A 126 -0.53 -25.28 -8.17
N PHE A 127 -1.61 -25.29 -8.96
CA PHE A 127 -2.80 -26.11 -8.73
C PHE A 127 -2.73 -27.41 -9.53
N ASP A 128 -3.19 -28.52 -8.94
CA ASP A 128 -3.20 -29.82 -9.65
C ASP A 128 -4.39 -29.92 -10.62
N SER A 129 -5.44 -29.15 -10.39
CA SER A 129 -6.64 -29.08 -11.24
C SER A 129 -7.31 -27.71 -11.20
N GLU A 130 -8.22 -27.46 -12.15
CA GLU A 130 -9.11 -26.29 -12.12
C GLU A 130 -9.99 -26.26 -10.87
N GLU A 131 -10.39 -27.44 -10.38
CA GLU A 131 -11.18 -27.57 -9.16
C GLU A 131 -10.41 -27.08 -7.92
N ASP A 132 -9.10 -27.37 -7.84
CA ASP A 132 -8.23 -26.90 -6.76
C ASP A 132 -8.06 -25.37 -6.81
N ALA A 133 -7.93 -24.79 -8.01
CA ALA A 133 -7.86 -23.35 -8.18
C ALA A 133 -9.16 -22.66 -7.75
N LEU A 134 -10.31 -23.23 -8.12
CA LEU A 134 -11.62 -22.72 -7.69
C LEU A 134 -11.80 -22.87 -6.18
N ALA A 135 -11.41 -24.01 -5.60
CA ALA A 135 -11.44 -24.21 -4.15
C ALA A 135 -10.60 -23.18 -3.42
N TYR A 136 -9.38 -22.88 -3.90
CA TYR A 136 -8.53 -21.84 -3.32
C TYR A 136 -9.18 -20.46 -3.39
N TYR A 137 -9.72 -20.07 -4.55
CA TYR A 137 -10.42 -18.79 -4.72
C TYR A 137 -11.56 -18.64 -3.70
N GLU A 138 -12.37 -19.69 -3.55
CA GLU A 138 -13.56 -19.65 -2.71
C GLU A 138 -13.23 -19.69 -1.21
N GLU A 139 -12.31 -20.55 -0.79
CA GLU A 139 -11.83 -20.61 0.61
C GLU A 139 -11.18 -19.28 1.03
N MET A 140 -10.33 -18.70 0.18
CA MET A 140 -9.71 -17.40 0.47
C MET A 140 -10.74 -16.28 0.56
N SER A 141 -11.71 -16.24 -0.35
CA SER A 141 -12.80 -15.25 -0.32
C SER A 141 -13.65 -15.39 0.95
N HIS A 142 -13.95 -16.63 1.36
CA HIS A 142 -14.66 -16.92 2.60
C HIS A 142 -13.87 -16.46 3.83
N MET A 143 -12.59 -16.83 3.92
CA MET A 143 -11.73 -16.49 5.05
C MET A 143 -11.54 -14.98 5.20
N LEU A 144 -11.42 -14.24 4.10
CA LEU A 144 -11.40 -12.77 4.11
C LEU A 144 -12.74 -12.21 4.60
N CYS A 145 -13.85 -12.74 4.09
CA CYS A 145 -15.21 -12.32 4.46
C CYS A 145 -15.51 -12.52 5.95
N LYS A 146 -15.14 -13.68 6.52
CA LYS A 146 -15.30 -14.00 7.94
C LYS A 146 -14.16 -13.49 8.82
N GLN A 147 -13.22 -12.71 8.27
CA GLN A 147 -12.05 -12.15 8.96
C GLN A 147 -11.19 -13.22 9.68
N MET A 148 -11.14 -14.43 9.12
CA MET A 148 -10.30 -15.54 9.63
C MET A 148 -8.83 -15.33 9.31
N CYS A 149 -8.54 -14.59 8.24
CA CYS A 149 -7.22 -14.14 7.88
C CYS A 149 -7.27 -12.73 7.30
N ALA A 150 -6.16 -12.01 7.39
CA ALA A 150 -6.00 -10.71 6.76
C ALA A 150 -4.55 -10.56 6.29
N PRO A 151 -4.29 -10.29 4.99
CA PRO A 151 -2.95 -9.98 4.54
C PRO A 151 -2.51 -8.59 5.03
N ASN A 152 -1.22 -8.30 4.88
CA ASN A 152 -0.67 -6.97 5.18
C ASN A 152 -1.32 -5.88 4.30
N SER A 153 -1.39 -4.63 4.79
CA SER A 153 -2.16 -3.56 4.14
C SER A 153 -1.84 -3.27 2.67
N PRO A 154 -0.58 -3.33 2.17
CA PRO A 154 -0.29 -3.16 0.75
C PRO A 154 -0.96 -4.17 -0.18
N GLN A 155 -1.25 -5.38 0.29
CA GLN A 155 -2.07 -6.34 -0.47
C GLN A 155 -3.46 -5.73 -0.71
N TRP A 156 -4.11 -5.26 0.34
CA TRP A 156 -5.42 -4.61 0.24
C TRP A 156 -5.41 -3.38 -0.66
N PHE A 157 -4.33 -2.60 -0.74
CA PHE A 157 -4.30 -1.40 -1.58
C PHE A 157 -4.07 -1.70 -3.06
N ASN A 158 -3.17 -2.64 -3.37
CA ASN A 158 -2.56 -2.72 -4.69
C ASN A 158 -2.91 -4.01 -5.44
N THR A 159 -3.21 -5.09 -4.72
CA THR A 159 -3.41 -6.41 -5.34
C THR A 159 -4.72 -6.45 -6.12
N GLY A 160 -4.59 -6.91 -7.37
CA GLY A 160 -5.70 -7.25 -8.25
C GLY A 160 -6.41 -6.10 -8.94
N LEU A 161 -5.94 -4.86 -8.79
CA LEU A 161 -6.50 -3.73 -9.54
C LEU A 161 -6.36 -3.93 -11.07
N TYR A 162 -5.22 -4.45 -11.51
CA TYR A 162 -5.01 -4.79 -12.92
C TYR A 162 -5.85 -5.98 -13.37
N TRP A 163 -5.86 -7.07 -12.61
CA TRP A 163 -6.56 -8.29 -12.99
C TRP A 163 -8.10 -8.14 -12.96
N ALA A 164 -8.65 -7.54 -11.90
CA ALA A 164 -10.10 -7.43 -11.71
C ALA A 164 -10.74 -6.32 -12.55
N TYR A 165 -10.02 -5.21 -12.78
CA TYR A 165 -10.58 -3.99 -13.36
C TYR A 165 -9.85 -3.49 -14.61
N GLY A 166 -8.69 -4.06 -14.95
CA GLY A 166 -7.85 -3.56 -16.04
C GLY A 166 -7.21 -2.20 -15.76
N ILE A 167 -7.12 -1.79 -14.49
CA ILE A 167 -6.46 -0.53 -14.10
C ILE A 167 -4.98 -0.68 -14.39
N ASP A 168 -4.45 0.25 -15.20
CA ASP A 168 -3.05 0.26 -15.61
C ASP A 168 -2.46 1.68 -15.55
N GLY A 169 -1.16 1.79 -15.75
CA GLY A 169 -0.42 3.05 -15.77
C GLY A 169 1.05 2.85 -16.12
N PRO A 170 1.78 3.93 -16.43
CA PRO A 170 3.18 3.83 -16.86
C PRO A 170 4.07 3.29 -15.74
N SER A 171 5.09 2.51 -16.12
CA SER A 171 6.14 2.04 -15.22
C SER A 171 6.67 3.13 -14.30
N GLN A 172 6.80 2.79 -13.02
CA GLN A 172 7.35 3.67 -11.98
C GLN A 172 8.80 3.31 -11.61
N GLY A 173 9.45 2.47 -12.43
CA GLY A 173 10.84 2.05 -12.22
C GLY A 173 11.03 0.98 -11.14
N HIS A 174 9.99 0.20 -10.84
CA HIS A 174 10.11 -1.01 -10.01
C HIS A 174 10.43 -2.22 -10.90
N HIS A 175 10.94 -3.27 -10.25
CA HIS A 175 11.33 -4.53 -10.86
C HIS A 175 10.57 -5.67 -10.20
N PHE A 176 10.43 -6.77 -10.91
CA PHE A 176 9.89 -8.02 -10.40
C PHE A 176 10.78 -9.17 -10.90
N VAL A 177 10.72 -10.31 -10.24
CA VAL A 177 11.37 -11.52 -10.72
C VAL A 177 10.36 -12.25 -11.60
N ASP A 178 10.71 -12.46 -12.86
CA ASP A 178 9.88 -13.25 -13.76
C ASP A 178 9.86 -14.71 -13.27
N PHE A 179 8.66 -15.27 -13.11
CA PHE A 179 8.51 -16.58 -12.47
C PHE A 179 8.95 -17.74 -13.40
N GLN A 180 9.06 -17.51 -14.70
CA GLN A 180 9.46 -18.54 -15.66
C GLN A 180 10.98 -18.55 -15.85
N SER A 181 11.58 -17.38 -16.06
CA SER A 181 13.03 -17.25 -16.26
C SER A 181 13.82 -17.15 -14.96
N GLY A 182 13.20 -16.69 -13.87
CA GLY A 182 13.87 -16.36 -12.62
C GLY A 182 14.68 -15.06 -12.68
N GLU A 183 14.58 -14.29 -13.77
CA GLU A 183 15.37 -13.08 -13.98
C GLU A 183 14.67 -11.83 -13.41
N LEU A 184 15.47 -10.86 -12.96
CA LEU A 184 14.98 -9.57 -12.53
C LEU A 184 14.62 -8.71 -13.75
N VAL A 185 13.33 -8.45 -13.94
CA VAL A 185 12.81 -7.68 -15.08
C VAL A 185 12.24 -6.36 -14.61
N ARG A 186 12.49 -5.30 -15.38
CA ARG A 186 11.87 -3.99 -15.15
C ARG A 186 10.41 -4.03 -15.58
N SER A 187 9.51 -3.67 -14.68
CA SER A 187 8.08 -3.62 -15.00
C SER A 187 7.78 -2.55 -16.04
N LYS A 188 6.89 -2.87 -16.98
CA LYS A 188 6.36 -1.92 -17.99
C LYS A 188 5.09 -1.20 -17.51
N SER A 189 4.40 -1.80 -16.53
CA SER A 189 3.14 -1.35 -15.97
C SER A 189 3.30 -0.93 -14.50
N SER A 190 2.43 -0.05 -14.01
CA SER A 190 2.37 0.27 -12.57
C SER A 190 1.47 -0.66 -11.74
N TYR A 191 0.71 -1.57 -12.37
CA TYR A 191 -0.32 -2.36 -11.71
C TYR A 191 -0.33 -3.85 -12.05
N GLU A 192 0.23 -4.26 -13.19
CA GLU A 192 0.31 -5.67 -13.60
C GLU A 192 1.08 -6.52 -12.59
N HIS A 193 2.24 -6.00 -12.16
CA HIS A 193 3.02 -6.51 -11.05
C HIS A 193 2.97 -5.48 -9.92
N PRO A 194 1.91 -5.52 -9.08
CA PRO A 194 1.74 -4.53 -8.03
C PRO A 194 2.84 -4.67 -6.97
N GLN A 195 2.90 -3.72 -6.05
CA GLN A 195 3.79 -3.75 -4.88
C GLN A 195 2.98 -4.12 -3.62
N PRO A 196 2.89 -5.41 -3.24
CA PRO A 196 1.93 -5.83 -2.23
C PRO A 196 2.62 -6.25 -0.92
N HIS A 197 3.89 -5.88 -0.73
CA HIS A 197 4.65 -6.21 0.47
C HIS A 197 4.83 -4.99 1.37
N ALA A 198 4.79 -5.20 2.69
CA ALA A 198 4.84 -4.12 3.67
C ALA A 198 6.24 -3.76 4.16
N CYS A 199 7.21 -4.68 4.09
CA CYS A 199 8.49 -4.54 4.78
C CYS A 199 9.66 -4.71 3.82
N PHE A 200 10.59 -3.77 3.85
CA PHE A 200 11.82 -3.79 3.04
C PHE A 200 13.02 -3.42 3.90
N ILE A 201 14.13 -4.10 3.67
CA ILE A 201 15.44 -3.71 4.18
C ILE A 201 16.30 -3.32 2.99
N GLN A 202 16.90 -2.14 3.05
CA GLN A 202 17.72 -1.60 1.96
C GLN A 202 19.13 -1.30 2.47
N SER A 203 20.12 -1.67 1.67
CA SER A 203 21.51 -1.28 1.88
C SER A 203 21.77 0.13 1.36
N ILE A 204 22.80 0.74 1.93
CA ILE A 204 23.34 2.02 1.54
C ILE A 204 24.87 1.93 1.53
N ASP A 205 25.46 2.46 0.46
CA ASP A 205 26.89 2.65 0.34
C ASP A 205 27.25 4.10 0.67
N ASP A 206 28.48 4.32 1.13
CA ASP A 206 29.02 5.65 1.45
C ASP A 206 29.43 6.42 0.17
N ASP A 207 28.43 6.67 -0.65
CA ASP A 207 28.48 7.41 -1.90
C ASP A 207 27.27 8.36 -1.97
N LEU A 208 27.47 9.56 -2.52
CA LEU A 208 26.41 10.56 -2.56
C LEU A 208 25.33 10.26 -3.62
N VAL A 209 25.72 9.94 -4.86
CA VAL A 209 24.82 10.01 -6.03
C VAL A 209 24.81 8.78 -6.93
N ASN A 210 25.77 7.87 -6.79
CA ASN A 210 25.83 6.66 -7.58
C ASN A 210 24.80 5.62 -7.10
N SER A 211 24.59 4.59 -7.92
CA SER A 211 23.72 3.46 -7.57
C SER A 211 24.16 2.84 -6.23
N GLY A 212 23.21 2.58 -5.33
CA GLY A 212 23.51 2.10 -3.97
C GLY A 212 23.82 3.21 -2.95
N GLY A 213 24.14 4.42 -3.41
CA GLY A 213 24.44 5.57 -2.56
C GLY A 213 23.23 6.22 -1.88
N ILE A 214 23.49 7.34 -1.20
CA ILE A 214 22.55 8.09 -0.36
C ILE A 214 21.35 8.60 -1.17
N MET A 215 21.58 9.30 -2.28
CA MET A 215 20.47 9.85 -3.08
C MET A 215 19.67 8.77 -3.79
N ASP A 216 20.32 7.68 -4.21
CA ASP A 216 19.63 6.53 -4.79
C ASP A 216 18.76 5.81 -3.76
N LEU A 217 19.20 5.69 -2.49
CA LEU A 217 18.34 5.18 -1.41
C LEU A 217 17.05 5.99 -1.31
N TRP A 218 17.10 7.32 -1.31
CA TRP A 218 15.89 8.14 -1.21
C TRP A 218 14.92 7.92 -2.39
N VAL A 219 15.45 7.74 -3.61
CA VAL A 219 14.63 7.40 -4.79
C VAL A 219 14.00 6.02 -4.64
N ARG A 220 14.77 5.01 -4.20
CA ARG A 220 14.27 3.64 -3.97
C ARG A 220 13.20 3.62 -2.89
N GLU A 221 13.39 4.33 -1.78
CA GLU A 221 12.41 4.44 -0.69
C GLU A 221 11.15 5.19 -1.12
N ALA A 222 11.28 6.27 -1.89
CA ALA A 222 10.12 7.00 -2.38
C ALA A 222 9.20 6.12 -3.24
N ARG A 223 9.77 5.23 -4.07
CA ARG A 223 9.00 4.25 -4.83
C ARG A 223 8.24 3.28 -3.92
N LEU A 224 8.87 2.80 -2.85
CA LEU A 224 8.23 1.91 -1.86
C LEU A 224 7.14 2.62 -1.06
N PHE A 225 7.40 3.84 -0.60
CA PHE A 225 6.44 4.67 0.14
C PHE A 225 5.21 5.03 -0.69
N LYS A 226 5.38 5.29 -1.99
CA LYS A 226 4.27 5.57 -2.92
C LYS A 226 3.20 4.48 -2.87
N TYR A 227 3.60 3.21 -2.72
CA TYR A 227 2.71 2.05 -2.68
C TYR A 227 2.39 1.57 -1.26
N GLY A 228 2.79 2.33 -0.23
CA GLY A 228 2.42 2.08 1.15
C GLY A 228 3.32 1.06 1.87
N SER A 229 4.51 0.77 1.37
CA SER A 229 5.48 -0.08 2.07
C SER A 229 6.30 0.74 3.08
N GLY A 230 6.82 0.09 4.12
CA GLY A 230 7.82 0.62 5.03
C GLY A 230 9.22 0.12 4.66
N THR A 231 10.23 0.88 5.05
CA THR A 231 11.65 0.60 4.73
C THR A 231 12.52 0.68 5.98
N GLY A 232 13.60 -0.08 6.01
CA GLY A 232 14.61 -0.05 7.05
C GLY A 232 16.01 -0.07 6.45
N THR A 233 16.92 0.70 7.04
CA THR A 233 18.31 0.77 6.59
C THR A 233 19.24 0.91 7.78
N ASN A 234 20.35 0.17 7.75
CA ASN A 234 21.48 0.42 8.64
C ASN A 234 22.41 1.44 7.97
N PHE A 235 22.66 2.56 8.65
CA PHE A 235 23.44 3.68 8.14
C PHE A 235 24.90 3.67 8.60
N SER A 236 25.34 2.63 9.34
CA SER A 236 26.68 2.56 9.93
C SER A 236 27.83 2.53 8.92
N ASN A 237 27.55 2.22 7.65
CA ASN A 237 28.55 2.27 6.59
C ASN A 237 28.88 3.71 6.16
N LEU A 238 28.00 4.68 6.43
CA LEU A 238 28.27 6.07 6.09
C LEU A 238 29.34 6.63 7.01
N ARG A 239 30.22 7.48 6.47
CA ARG A 239 31.26 8.12 7.28
C ARG A 239 30.69 9.13 8.28
N GLY A 240 31.34 9.26 9.43
CA GLY A 240 30.97 10.21 10.48
C GLY A 240 31.13 11.68 10.10
N GLU A 241 30.60 12.57 10.94
CA GLU A 241 30.84 14.00 10.80
C GLU A 241 32.34 14.33 10.86
N ASN A 242 32.80 15.29 10.05
CA ASN A 242 34.20 15.73 9.96
C ASN A 242 35.22 14.76 9.35
N GLU A 243 34.81 13.55 8.95
CA GLU A 243 35.69 12.63 8.22
C GLU A 243 36.05 13.15 6.82
N PRO A 244 37.27 12.84 6.31
CA PRO A 244 37.76 13.41 5.06
C PRO A 244 36.99 12.93 3.84
N LEU A 245 36.87 13.79 2.83
CA LEU A 245 36.31 13.47 1.51
C LEU A 245 37.43 13.38 0.46
N SER A 246 37.24 12.54 -0.56
CA SER A 246 38.23 12.34 -1.63
C SER A 246 38.49 13.60 -2.45
N GLY A 247 37.48 14.44 -2.66
CA GLY A 247 37.59 15.74 -3.34
C GLY A 247 38.10 16.90 -2.48
N GLY A 248 38.51 16.61 -1.23
CA GLY A 248 38.82 17.63 -0.22
C GLY A 248 37.60 18.07 0.58
N GLY A 249 37.84 18.65 1.75
CA GLY A 249 36.78 19.01 2.70
C GLY A 249 36.43 17.86 3.65
N LYS A 250 35.24 17.98 4.26
CA LYS A 250 34.80 17.13 5.38
C LYS A 250 33.36 16.70 5.20
N SER A 251 33.04 15.50 5.68
CA SER A 251 31.68 14.95 5.72
C SER A 251 30.76 15.75 6.64
N SER A 252 29.48 15.84 6.23
CA SER A 252 28.40 16.38 7.04
C SER A 252 27.83 15.37 8.06
N GLY A 253 28.33 14.14 8.06
CA GLY A 253 27.90 13.05 8.93
C GLY A 253 26.50 12.50 8.61
N VAL A 254 26.16 11.40 9.27
CA VAL A 254 24.91 10.65 9.06
C VAL A 254 23.69 11.51 9.39
N MET A 255 23.78 12.28 10.48
CA MET A 255 22.66 13.08 10.99
C MET A 255 22.16 14.13 9.99
N SER A 256 23.04 14.65 9.13
CA SER A 256 22.65 15.61 8.10
C SER A 256 21.77 14.96 7.03
N PHE A 257 22.12 13.75 6.59
CA PHE A 257 21.34 13.02 5.60
C PHE A 257 20.03 12.48 6.17
N LEU A 258 20.01 12.05 7.44
CA LEU A 258 18.78 11.60 8.10
C LEU A 258 17.73 12.71 8.17
N LYS A 259 18.12 13.98 8.34
CA LYS A 259 17.19 15.12 8.28
C LYS A 259 16.56 15.29 6.88
N ILE A 260 17.33 15.04 5.82
CA ILE A 260 16.80 15.06 4.45
C ILE A 260 15.79 13.92 4.29
N GLY A 261 16.15 12.72 4.73
CA GLY A 261 15.28 11.54 4.71
C GLY A 261 13.97 11.74 5.46
N ASP A 262 14.01 12.33 6.65
CA ASP A 262 12.83 12.65 7.46
C ASP A 262 11.88 13.60 6.72
N ARG A 263 12.42 14.67 6.12
CA ARG A 263 11.63 15.61 5.32
C ARG A 263 11.05 14.97 4.07
N ALA A 264 11.82 14.15 3.37
CA ALA A 264 11.37 13.42 2.19
C ALA A 264 10.23 12.44 2.53
N ALA A 265 10.42 11.60 3.54
CA ALA A 265 9.40 10.67 4.03
C ALA A 265 8.14 11.41 4.52
N GLY A 266 8.31 12.54 5.20
CA GLY A 266 7.22 13.39 5.68
C GLY A 266 6.35 13.98 4.56
N ALA A 267 6.91 14.22 3.38
CA ALA A 267 6.20 14.74 2.22
C ALA A 267 5.42 13.67 1.44
N ILE A 268 5.82 12.40 1.54
CA ILE A 268 5.23 11.31 0.76
C ILE A 268 4.02 10.72 1.50
N LYS A 269 2.88 10.71 0.81
CA LYS A 269 1.65 10.00 1.19
C LYS A 269 1.38 8.94 0.13
N SER A 270 1.07 7.71 0.53
CA SER A 270 0.87 6.62 -0.42
C SER A 270 -0.43 6.79 -1.23
N GLY A 271 -0.30 6.83 -2.56
CA GLY A 271 -1.32 6.57 -3.58
C GLY A 271 -2.82 6.75 -3.27
N GLY A 272 -3.25 7.84 -2.64
CA GLY A 272 -4.68 8.11 -2.37
C GLY A 272 -5.26 7.52 -1.08
N THR A 273 -4.43 6.86 -0.26
CA THR A 273 -4.78 6.41 1.09
C THR A 273 -4.20 7.37 2.14
N THR A 274 -4.66 7.29 3.39
CA THR A 274 -4.14 8.13 4.49
C THR A 274 -2.83 7.61 5.09
N ARG A 275 -2.18 6.61 4.47
CA ARG A 275 -0.99 5.98 5.05
C ARG A 275 0.25 6.84 4.80
N ARG A 276 1.01 7.08 5.86
CA ARG A 276 2.29 7.83 5.84
C ARG A 276 3.45 6.87 5.59
N ALA A 277 4.52 7.41 5.02
CA ALA A 277 5.80 6.70 4.96
C ALA A 277 6.25 6.26 6.36
N ALA A 278 6.82 5.06 6.46
CA ALA A 278 7.37 4.52 7.70
C ALA A 278 8.82 4.08 7.44
N LYS A 279 9.75 4.58 8.25
CA LYS A 279 11.18 4.34 8.11
C LYS A 279 11.79 3.88 9.42
N MET A 280 12.57 2.80 9.35
CA MET A 280 13.49 2.36 10.39
C MET A 280 14.91 2.81 10.03
N VAL A 281 15.62 3.38 11.00
CA VAL A 281 17.02 3.80 10.87
C VAL A 281 17.79 3.09 11.97
N ILE A 282 18.84 2.37 11.58
CA ILE A 282 19.77 1.71 12.50
C ILE A 282 21.13 2.38 12.38
N LEU A 283 21.82 2.49 13.51
CA LEU A 283 23.22 2.91 13.60
C LEU A 283 23.90 2.03 14.66
N ASP A 284 25.08 1.53 14.35
CA ASP A 284 25.86 0.62 15.20
C ASP A 284 26.47 1.43 16.34
N ALA A 285 26.64 0.78 17.49
CA ALA A 285 26.99 1.46 18.74
C ALA A 285 28.39 2.08 18.76
N ASP A 286 29.27 1.64 17.85
CA ASP A 286 30.64 2.11 17.66
C ASP A 286 30.77 3.18 16.57
N HIS A 287 29.67 3.54 15.90
CA HIS A 287 29.69 4.59 14.89
C HIS A 287 30.00 5.95 15.53
N PRO A 288 30.87 6.79 14.93
CA PRO A 288 31.29 8.08 15.51
C PRO A 288 30.12 9.05 15.81
N ASP A 289 29.05 9.02 15.01
CA ASP A 289 27.85 9.86 15.23
C ASP A 289 26.83 9.27 16.24
N ILE A 290 27.14 8.17 16.94
CA ILE A 290 26.16 7.42 17.76
C ILE A 290 25.51 8.26 18.86
N GLU A 291 26.27 9.08 19.58
CA GLU A 291 25.73 9.91 20.66
C GLU A 291 24.74 10.96 20.12
N ASN A 292 25.04 11.53 18.94
CA ASN A 292 24.14 12.46 18.26
C ASN A 292 22.87 11.76 17.78
N PHE A 293 22.99 10.54 17.27
CA PHE A 293 21.87 9.72 16.82
C PHE A 293 20.91 9.40 17.98
N ILE A 294 21.42 8.92 19.12
CA ILE A 294 20.62 8.61 20.31
C ILE A 294 19.87 9.85 20.81
N ASN A 295 20.54 11.01 20.85
CA ASN A 295 19.97 12.26 21.36
C ASN A 295 19.04 12.98 20.37
N TRP A 296 18.92 12.52 19.11
CA TRP A 296 18.24 13.26 18.05
C TRP A 296 16.76 13.51 18.37
N LYS A 297 16.00 12.48 18.74
CA LYS A 297 14.56 12.60 19.01
C LYS A 297 14.25 13.36 20.30
N VAL A 298 15.09 13.23 21.32
CA VAL A 298 14.95 13.97 22.59
C VAL A 298 14.98 15.49 22.33
N ARG A 299 15.89 15.94 21.46
CA ARG A 299 16.00 17.36 21.09
C ARG A 299 14.77 17.87 20.33
N GLU A 300 14.09 17.02 19.55
CA GLU A 300 12.85 17.41 18.87
C GLU A 300 11.68 17.57 19.86
N GLU A 301 11.59 16.72 20.89
CA GLU A 301 10.57 16.83 21.95
C GLU A 301 10.70 18.15 22.74
N GLN A 302 11.94 18.58 23.00
CA GLN A 302 12.21 19.88 23.64
C GLN A 302 11.65 21.06 22.82
N LYS A 303 11.70 20.98 21.49
CA LYS A 303 11.10 22.01 20.62
C LYS A 303 9.58 22.04 20.75
N VAL A 304 8.93 20.88 20.82
CA VAL A 304 7.48 20.80 21.01
C VAL A 304 7.09 21.42 22.36
N ALA A 305 7.81 21.08 23.43
CA ALA A 305 7.58 21.67 24.74
C ALA A 305 7.72 23.21 24.72
N ALA A 306 8.76 23.72 24.06
CA ALA A 306 8.96 25.16 23.88
C ALA A 306 7.83 25.83 23.06
N LEU A 307 7.37 25.19 21.98
CA LEU A 307 6.26 25.68 21.16
C LEU A 307 4.93 25.71 21.95
N VAL A 308 4.65 24.68 22.74
CA VAL A 308 3.45 24.64 23.59
C VAL A 308 3.49 25.75 24.65
N ALA A 309 4.63 25.92 25.32
CA ALA A 309 4.82 26.99 26.30
C ALA A 309 4.65 28.39 25.66
N GLY A 310 5.29 28.61 24.50
CA GLY A 310 5.17 29.85 23.74
C GLY A 310 3.74 30.13 23.27
N SER A 311 3.03 29.11 22.78
CA SER A 311 1.64 29.22 22.33
C SER A 311 0.70 29.65 23.47
N LYS A 312 0.86 29.07 24.66
CA LYS A 312 0.06 29.44 25.84
C LYS A 312 0.34 30.87 26.30
N ALA A 313 1.61 31.29 26.28
CA ALA A 313 1.99 32.65 26.62
C ALA A 313 1.40 33.66 25.60
N ALA A 314 1.49 33.35 24.31
CA ALA A 314 0.92 34.18 23.25
C ALA A 314 -0.60 34.30 23.39
N GLU A 315 -1.31 33.18 23.59
CA GLU A 315 -2.77 33.17 23.81
C GLU A 315 -3.17 34.05 25.00
N HIS A 316 -2.49 33.91 26.15
CA HIS A 316 -2.77 34.70 27.33
C HIS A 316 -2.63 36.21 27.07
N HIS A 317 -1.53 36.63 26.43
CA HIS A 317 -1.32 38.06 26.15
C HIS A 317 -2.25 38.59 25.07
N LEU A 318 -2.59 37.79 24.07
CA LEU A 318 -3.50 38.17 22.99
C LEU A 318 -4.92 38.43 23.52
N ASN A 319 -5.41 37.57 24.42
CA ASN A 319 -6.70 37.71 25.09
C ASN A 319 -6.79 38.88 26.08
N ASN A 320 -5.64 39.43 26.51
CA ASN A 320 -5.61 40.62 27.37
C ASN A 320 -5.63 41.93 26.55
N VAL A 321 -5.41 41.86 25.23
CA VAL A 321 -5.36 43.01 24.31
C VAL A 321 -6.60 43.07 23.42
N MET A 322 -7.21 41.93 23.10
CA MET A 322 -8.51 41.82 22.43
C MET A 322 -9.66 41.85 23.44
#